data_AF-D3FQW6-F1
#
_entry.id   AF-D3FQW6-F1
#
_cell.length_a   1.000
_cell.length_b   1.000
_cell.length_c   1.000
_cell.angle_alpha   90.00
_cell.angle_beta   90.00
_cell.angle_gamma   90.00
#
_symmetry.space_group_name_H-M   'P 1'
#
loop_
_entity.id
_entity.type
_entity.pdbx_description
1 polymer ?
#
loop_
_entity_poly.entity_id
_entity_poly.type
_entity_poly.pdbx_seq_one_letter_code
_entity_poly.pdbx_strand_id
1 'polypeptide(L)'
;MKPQKEHSVRAYQLLYDLEHILKKIIVLTLPLKIKQDPSYSNLVNIIILNNLIPLTQVQLQHLTHTKVTRNNVCHMHPIIIQDLDNLRRVYSLAEKALMRLEHKQEMQSERRQRVYRRKVDNTMRFGS
;
A
#
# COMPACT_ATOMS: atom_id res chain seq x y z
N MET A 1 -24.49 -7.45 19.05
CA MET A 1 -24.15 -6.05 18.68
C MET A 1 -25.08 -5.60 17.54
N LYS A 2 -25.41 -4.30 17.42
CA LYS A 2 -26.18 -3.80 16.26
C LYS A 2 -25.32 -3.96 14.99
N PRO A 3 -25.82 -4.53 13.87
CA PRO A 3 -25.03 -4.80 12.66
C PRO A 3 -24.23 -3.59 12.15
N GLN A 4 -24.80 -2.38 12.25
CA GLN A 4 -24.15 -1.12 11.88
C GLN A 4 -22.88 -0.81 12.69
N LYS A 5 -22.85 -1.15 13.99
CA LYS A 5 -21.66 -0.96 14.82
C LYS A 5 -20.54 -1.91 14.42
N GLU A 6 -20.88 -3.16 14.14
CA GLU A 6 -19.91 -4.15 13.68
C GLU A 6 -19.30 -3.76 12.32
N HIS A 7 -20.12 -3.26 11.40
CA HIS A 7 -19.63 -2.78 10.10
C HIS A 7 -18.65 -1.61 10.25
N SER A 8 -18.97 -0.67 11.14
CA SER A 8 -18.12 0.50 11.38
C SER A 8 -16.76 0.11 11.97
N VAL A 9 -16.74 -0.82 12.92
CA VAL A 9 -15.49 -1.35 13.51
C VAL A 9 -14.64 -2.06 12.46
N ARG A 10 -15.25 -2.94 11.64
CA ARG A 10 -14.53 -3.64 10.57
C ARG A 10 -14.00 -2.68 9.50
N ALA A 11 -14.78 -1.66 9.15
CA ALA A 11 -14.35 -0.64 8.19
C ALA A 11 -13.18 0.17 8.72
N TYR A 12 -13.21 0.56 10.00
CA TYR A 12 -12.10 1.24 10.65
C TYR A 12 -10.81 0.42 10.59
N GLN A 13 -10.89 -0.88 10.93
CA GLN A 13 -9.73 -1.76 10.91
C GLN A 13 -9.15 -1.92 9.50
N LEU A 14 -10.00 -2.17 8.50
CA LEU A 14 -9.56 -2.26 7.10
C LEU A 14 -8.93 -0.97 6.59
N LEU A 15 -9.46 0.19 6.97
CA LEU A 15 -8.91 1.49 6.60
C LEU A 15 -7.54 1.74 7.24
N TYR A 16 -7.38 1.37 8.52
CA TYR A 16 -6.11 1.48 9.23
C TYR A 16 -5.03 0.62 8.58
N ASP A 17 -5.34 -0.65 8.27
CA ASP A 17 -4.40 -1.57 7.63
C ASP A 17 -4.07 -1.12 6.20
N LEU A 18 -5.09 -0.67 5.46
CA LEU A 18 -4.90 -0.12 4.12
C LEU A 18 -4.00 1.12 4.14
N GLU A 19 -4.16 2.03 5.11
CA GLU A 19 -3.27 3.19 5.27
C GLU A 19 -1.80 2.77 5.38
N HIS A 20 -1.52 1.76 6.21
CA HIS A 20 -0.17 1.23 6.39
C HIS A 20 0.39 0.62 5.11
N ILE A 21 -0.44 -0.14 4.37
CA ILE A 21 -0.05 -0.73 3.10
C ILE A 21 0.28 0.37 2.07
N LEU A 22 -0.57 1.38 1.93
CA LEU A 22 -0.34 2.48 0.99
C LEU A 22 0.96 3.24 1.32
N LYS A 23 1.22 3.52 2.62
CA LYS A 23 2.48 4.11 3.09
C LYS A 23 3.68 3.27 2.65
N LYS A 24 3.66 1.96 2.89
CA LYS A 24 4.74 1.05 2.49
C LYS A 24 4.96 1.05 0.97
N ILE A 25 3.89 0.96 0.17
CA ILE A 25 3.98 1.00 -1.29
C ILE A 25 4.69 2.28 -1.75
N ILE A 26 4.31 3.43 -1.21
CA ILE A 26 4.93 4.71 -1.56
C ILE A 26 6.41 4.72 -1.21
N VAL A 27 6.80 4.26 -0.02
CA VAL A 27 8.20 4.20 0.42
C VAL A 27 9.05 3.26 -0.46
N LEU A 28 8.46 2.14 -0.90
CA LEU A 28 9.16 1.17 -1.75
C LEU A 28 9.30 1.63 -3.21
N THR A 29 8.41 2.49 -3.68
CA THR A 29 8.35 2.89 -5.10
C THR A 29 8.95 4.27 -5.35
N LEU A 30 8.71 5.23 -4.46
CA LEU A 30 9.15 6.61 -4.61
C LEU A 30 10.33 6.88 -3.68
N PRO A 31 11.40 7.55 -4.16
CA PRO A 31 12.54 7.97 -3.33
C PRO A 31 12.19 9.20 -2.47
N LEU A 32 10.96 9.28 -1.96
CA LEU A 32 10.47 10.42 -1.19
C LEU A 32 10.74 10.20 0.29
N LYS A 33 11.56 11.07 0.89
CA LYS A 33 11.53 11.28 2.35
C LYS A 33 10.27 12.08 2.66
N ILE A 34 9.17 11.39 2.92
CA ILE A 34 7.93 12.02 3.38
C ILE A 34 8.23 12.66 4.75
N LYS A 35 8.38 13.98 4.77
CA LYS A 35 8.77 14.73 5.98
C LYS A 35 7.64 14.85 7.01
N GLN A 36 6.39 14.63 6.60
CA GLN A 36 5.19 14.74 7.43
C GLN A 36 4.26 13.58 7.13
N ASP A 37 3.66 12.98 8.15
CA ASP A 37 2.71 11.89 7.98
C ASP A 37 1.53 12.33 7.09
N PRO A 38 1.40 11.78 5.86
CA PRO A 38 0.39 12.20 4.92
C PRO A 38 -0.97 11.67 5.37
N SER A 39 -2.02 12.49 5.19
CA SER A 39 -3.38 12.04 5.44
C SER A 39 -3.77 10.88 4.51
N TYR A 40 -4.76 10.08 4.91
CA TYR A 40 -5.28 8.98 4.09
C TYR A 40 -5.66 9.45 2.66
N SER A 41 -6.32 10.60 2.53
CA SER A 41 -6.67 11.18 1.22
C SER A 41 -5.44 11.50 0.38
N ASN A 42 -4.37 11.98 1.00
CA ASN A 42 -3.11 12.28 0.31
C ASN A 42 -2.40 11.00 -0.12
N LEU A 43 -2.39 9.95 0.71
CA LEU A 43 -1.85 8.64 0.34
C LEU A 43 -2.53 8.09 -0.91
N VAL A 44 -3.87 8.10 -0.93
CA VAL A 44 -4.63 7.67 -2.11
C VAL A 44 -4.30 8.53 -3.32
N ASN A 45 -4.21 9.85 -3.19
CA ASN A 45 -3.84 10.74 -4.29
C ASN A 45 -2.44 10.42 -4.85
N ILE A 46 -1.45 10.18 -3.98
CA ILE A 46 -0.08 9.84 -4.40
C ILE A 46 -0.08 8.55 -5.21
N ILE A 47 -0.79 7.52 -4.75
CA ILE A 47 -0.90 6.23 -5.44
C ILE A 47 -1.49 6.41 -6.85
N ILE A 48 -2.55 7.20 -6.97
CA ILE A 48 -3.25 7.45 -8.23
C ILE A 48 -2.38 8.27 -9.18
N LEU A 49 -1.90 9.44 -8.73
CA LEU A 49 -1.19 10.40 -9.57
C LEU A 49 0.14 9.86 -10.10
N ASN A 50 0.83 9.05 -9.30
CA ASN A 50 2.09 8.43 -9.69
C ASN A 50 1.90 7.04 -10.31
N ASN A 51 0.65 6.57 -10.47
CA ASN A 51 0.33 5.25 -10.99
C ASN A 51 1.15 4.12 -10.33
N LEU A 52 1.28 4.18 -8.99
CA LEU A 52 2.14 3.26 -8.22
C LEU A 52 1.58 1.84 -8.20
N ILE A 53 0.27 1.73 -8.39
CA ILE A 53 -0.44 0.47 -8.58
C ILE A 53 -1.14 0.58 -9.93
N PRO A 54 -0.95 -0.37 -10.87
CA PRO A 54 -1.70 -0.38 -12.11
C PRO A 54 -3.15 -0.76 -11.81
N LEU A 55 -4.04 0.23 -11.81
CA LEU A 55 -5.46 0.06 -11.49
C LEU A 55 -6.32 0.18 -12.76
N THR A 56 -7.36 -0.64 -12.86
CA THR A 56 -8.43 -0.42 -13.84
C THR A 56 -9.32 0.75 -13.41
N GLN A 57 -10.11 1.30 -14.33
CA GLN A 57 -11.03 2.41 -14.03
C GLN A 57 -11.98 2.10 -12.86
N VAL A 58 -12.49 0.87 -12.80
CA VAL A 58 -13.36 0.40 -11.71
C VAL A 58 -12.60 0.35 -10.38
N GLN A 59 -11.36 -0.12 -10.39
CA GLN A 59 -10.53 -0.17 -9.18
C GLN A 59 -10.14 1.23 -8.69
N LEU A 60 -9.90 2.16 -9.61
CA LEU A 60 -9.65 3.57 -9.31
C LEU A 60 -10.86 4.22 -8.62
N GLN A 61 -12.06 3.94 -9.10
CA GLN A 61 -13.30 4.40 -8.47
C GLN A 61 -13.45 3.83 -7.06
N HIS A 62 -13.22 2.52 -6.88
CA HIS A 62 -13.26 1.89 -5.55
C HIS A 62 -12.23 2.49 -4.59
N LEU A 63 -10.98 2.67 -5.05
CA LEU A 63 -9.92 3.30 -4.25
C LEU A 63 -10.30 4.73 -3.85
N THR A 64 -10.85 5.51 -4.78
CA THR A 64 -11.33 6.88 -4.50
C THR A 64 -12.48 6.89 -3.50
N HIS A 65 -13.42 5.95 -3.64
CA HIS A 65 -14.56 5.79 -2.73
C HIS A 65 -14.14 5.51 -1.28
N THR A 66 -12.99 4.85 -1.07
CA THR A 66 -12.49 4.60 0.30
C THR A 66 -12.27 5.90 1.10
N LYS A 67 -12.03 7.04 0.44
CA LYS A 67 -11.95 8.35 1.12
C LYS A 67 -13.29 8.75 1.73
N VAL A 68 -14.39 8.50 1.01
CA VAL A 68 -15.76 8.75 1.48
C VAL A 68 -16.07 7.80 2.63
N THR A 69 -15.77 6.51 2.47
CA THR A 69 -15.95 5.52 3.54
C THR A 69 -15.17 5.90 4.80
N ARG A 70 -13.93 6.37 4.67
CA ARG A 70 -13.11 6.86 5.79
C ARG A 70 -13.78 8.03 6.50
N ASN A 71 -14.28 9.02 5.77
CA ASN A 71 -14.97 10.15 6.37
C ASN A 71 -16.23 9.70 7.12
N ASN A 72 -17.01 8.77 6.54
CA ASN A 72 -18.18 8.20 7.21
C ASN A 72 -17.81 7.49 8.51
N VAL A 73 -16.73 6.69 8.52
CA VAL A 73 -16.22 6.05 9.74
C VAL A 73 -15.79 7.10 10.78
N CYS A 74 -15.05 8.14 10.38
CA CYS A 74 -14.61 9.21 11.29
C CYS A 74 -15.78 9.98 11.93
N HIS A 75 -16.86 10.18 11.19
CA HIS A 75 -18.05 10.89 11.67
C HIS A 75 -19.11 9.95 12.27
N MET A 76 -18.78 8.67 12.48
CA MET A 76 -19.68 7.66 13.03
C MET A 76 -21.00 7.52 12.24
N HIS A 77 -20.95 7.81 10.93
CA HIS A 77 -22.06 7.57 10.03
C HIS A 77 -22.23 6.07 9.76
N PRO A 78 -23.46 5.60 9.48
CA PRO A 78 -23.71 4.20 9.17
C PRO A 78 -22.88 3.72 7.96
N ILE A 79 -22.17 2.62 8.14
CA ILE A 79 -21.45 1.92 7.07
C ILE A 79 -22.30 0.77 6.54
N ILE A 80 -22.58 0.80 5.24
CA ILE A 80 -23.32 -0.27 4.57
C ILE A 80 -22.37 -1.39 4.13
N ILE A 81 -22.92 -2.58 3.88
CA ILE A 81 -22.14 -3.76 3.51
C ILE A 81 -21.34 -3.55 2.21
N GLN A 82 -21.88 -2.78 1.26
CA GLN A 82 -21.21 -2.45 0.02
C GLN A 82 -19.91 -1.65 0.23
N ASP A 83 -19.88 -0.75 1.22
CA ASP A 83 -18.67 -0.02 1.57
C ASP A 83 -17.58 -0.95 2.11
N LEU A 84 -17.98 -1.95 2.91
CA LEU A 84 -17.06 -2.98 3.40
C LEU A 84 -16.52 -3.86 2.27
N ASP A 85 -17.37 -4.29 1.36
CA ASP A 85 -16.95 -5.11 0.22
C ASP A 85 -16.01 -4.34 -0.70
N ASN A 86 -16.27 -3.05 -0.90
CA ASN A 86 -15.36 -2.15 -1.61
C ASN A 86 -14.01 -2.03 -0.89
N LEU A 87 -14.01 -1.81 0.43
CA LEU A 87 -12.78 -1.74 1.22
C LEU A 87 -11.98 -3.04 1.14
N ARG A 88 -12.62 -4.20 1.26
CA ARG A 88 -11.97 -5.51 1.14
C ARG A 88 -11.31 -5.74 -0.22
N ARG A 89 -11.99 -5.32 -1.30
CA ARG A 89 -11.43 -5.37 -2.66
C ARG A 89 -10.19 -4.50 -2.78
N VAL A 90 -10.26 -3.26 -2.32
CA VAL A 90 -9.12 -2.32 -2.37
C VAL A 90 -7.97 -2.81 -1.50
N TYR A 91 -8.26 -3.28 -0.29
CA TYR A 91 -7.27 -3.91 0.60
C TYR A 91 -6.54 -5.06 -0.09
N SER A 92 -7.28 -5.99 -0.68
CA SER A 92 -6.70 -7.16 -1.38
C SER A 92 -5.84 -6.75 -2.58
N LEU A 93 -6.20 -5.67 -3.28
CA LEU A 93 -5.43 -5.13 -4.40
C LEU A 93 -4.11 -4.50 -3.91
N ALA A 94 -4.19 -3.70 -2.85
CA ALA A 94 -3.04 -3.03 -2.27
C ALA A 94 -2.06 -4.06 -1.66
N GLU A 95 -2.56 -5.07 -0.95
CA GLU A 95 -1.76 -6.15 -0.36
C GLU A 95 -0.99 -6.93 -1.44
N LYS A 96 -1.67 -7.32 -2.54
CA LYS A 96 -1.03 -7.98 -3.69
C LYS A 96 0.03 -7.09 -4.35
N ALA A 97 -0.21 -5.79 -4.45
CA ALA A 97 0.77 -4.85 -4.99
C ALA A 97 2.00 -4.75 -4.07
N LEU A 98 1.80 -4.66 -2.76
CA LEU A 98 2.88 -4.62 -1.78
C LEU A 98 3.75 -5.89 -1.83
N MET A 99 3.14 -7.08 -1.82
CA MET A 99 3.87 -8.35 -1.90
C MET A 99 4.76 -8.43 -3.15
N ARG A 100 4.27 -7.95 -4.30
CA ARG A 100 5.07 -7.90 -5.54
C ARG A 100 6.27 -6.95 -5.44
N LEU A 101 6.09 -5.82 -4.76
CA LEU A 101 7.16 -4.84 -4.56
C LEU A 101 8.22 -5.35 -3.59
N GLU A 102 7.81 -5.95 -2.48
CA GLU A 102 8.71 -6.56 -1.49
C GLU A 102 9.53 -7.68 -2.13
N HIS A 103 8.90 -8.59 -2.88
CA HIS A 103 9.62 -9.66 -3.58
C HIS A 103 10.61 -9.10 -4.62
N LYS A 104 10.23 -8.05 -5.36
CA LYS A 104 11.14 -7.39 -6.32
C LYS A 104 12.35 -6.77 -5.60
N GLN A 105 12.15 -6.17 -4.43
CA GLN A 105 13.22 -5.57 -3.63
C GLN A 105 14.19 -6.64 -3.11
N GLU A 106 13.67 -7.77 -2.62
CA GLU A 106 14.45 -8.92 -2.17
C GLU A 106 15.33 -9.49 -3.31
N MET A 107 14.73 -9.73 -4.48
CA MET A 107 15.48 -10.20 -5.65
C MET A 107 16.60 -9.23 -6.08
N GLN A 108 16.35 -7.92 -5.96
CA GLN A 108 17.37 -6.91 -6.25
C GLN A 108 18.50 -6.89 -5.21
N SER A 109 18.19 -7.07 -3.93
CA SER A 109 19.18 -7.10 -2.86
C SER A 109 20.09 -8.32 -2.98
N GLU A 110 19.53 -9.50 -3.26
CA GLU A 110 20.29 -10.72 -3.54
C GLU A 110 21.24 -10.55 -4.71
N ARG A 111 20.76 -9.98 -5.83
CA ARG A 111 21.58 -9.73 -7.01
C ARG A 111 22.77 -8.82 -6.67
N ARG A 112 22.53 -7.75 -5.91
CA ARG A 112 23.60 -6.83 -5.46
C ARG A 112 24.62 -7.54 -4.58
N GLN A 113 24.18 -8.37 -3.63
CA GLN A 113 25.08 -9.16 -2.78
C GLN A 113 25.93 -10.13 -3.60
N ARG A 114 25.34 -10.84 -4.58
CA ARG A 114 26.10 -11.75 -5.46
C ARG A 114 27.15 -11.00 -6.29
N VAL A 115 26.82 -9.83 -6.82
CA VAL A 115 27.78 -8.98 -7.55
C VAL A 115 28.90 -8.48 -6.64
N TYR A 116 28.57 -8.04 -5.42
CA TYR A 116 29.56 -7.61 -4.44
C TYR A 116 30.51 -8.76 -4.08
N ARG A 117 29.99 -9.95 -3.73
CA ARG A 117 30.81 -11.13 -3.44
C ARG A 117 31.76 -11.47 -4.60
N ARG A 118 31.26 -11.50 -5.84
CA ARG A 118 32.10 -11.72 -7.03
C ARG A 118 33.20 -10.67 -7.19
N LYS A 119 32.92 -9.38 -6.91
CA LYS A 119 33.93 -8.32 -6.95
C LYS A 119 35.02 -8.57 -5.90
N VAL A 120 34.61 -8.89 -4.67
CA VAL A 120 35.53 -9.21 -3.56
C VAL A 120 36.38 -10.44 -3.90
N ASP A 121 35.77 -11.52 -4.37
CA ASP A 121 36.47 -12.75 -4.75
C ASP A 121 37.46 -12.51 -5.91
N ASN A 122 37.06 -11.73 -6.91
CA ASN A 122 37.94 -11.37 -8.02
C ASN A 122 39.10 -10.49 -7.55
N THR A 123 38.88 -9.54 -6.63
CA THR A 123 39.97 -8.77 -6.04
C THR A 123 40.89 -9.63 -5.19
N MET A 124 40.39 -10.64 -4.47
CA MET A 124 41.27 -11.56 -3.71
C MET A 124 42.05 -12.52 -4.60
N ARG A 125 41.50 -12.93 -5.75
CA ARG A 125 42.15 -13.87 -6.68
C ARG A 125 43.09 -13.21 -7.69
N PHE A 126 42.80 -11.98 -8.10
CA PHE A 126 43.46 -11.31 -9.22
C PHE A 126 43.85 -9.85 -8.93
N GLY A 127 43.71 -9.38 -7.69
CA GLY A 127 44.04 -8.01 -7.30
C GLY A 127 45.45 -7.88 -6.72
N SER A 128 46.32 -7.24 -7.51
CA SER A 128 47.67 -6.70 -7.26
C SER A 128 48.68 -7.58 -6.51
#